data_AF-A0A919G8J0-F1
#
_entry.id   AF-A0A919G8J0-F1
#
_cell.length_a   1.000
_cell.length_b   1.000
_cell.length_c   1.000
_cell.angle_alpha   90.00
_cell.angle_beta   90.00
_cell.angle_gamma   90.00
#
_symmetry.space_group_name_H-M   'P 1'
#
loop_
_entity.id
_entity.type
_entity.pdbx_description
1 polymer ?
#
loop_
_entity_poly.entity_id
_entity_poly.type
_entity_poly.pdbx_seq_one_letter_code
_entity_poly.pdbx_strand_id
1 'polypeptide(L)'
;MRVTTAKELKAALAAAVPGQTIELADGTYLGNFSTTRPGTADQRITLTGSANAVLTTTTGGGYGLHLDGAGYWTVRGITVTGAQKGIVVDTADHVVIDSVTVRNLTMEGVHFRNSSRYGVLKNSTVRDTGTLGDGKGEGVYVGTANTLADRSDYVQILGNVIGPRVGGENIDLKEGTTGGLVSGNTFYGDGLTNKNFDDSWVDVKGNNYVIENNKGVGTLKDGYQTHTQQPGWGCGTVFRHNTSDLGPANGTAGRYAFGITNYDPAGCPVTVAADNTVTGGDGLVNPGIPVG
;
A
#
# COMPACT_ATOMS: atom_id res chain seq x y z
N MET A 1 21.44 -8.30 -17.19
CA MET A 1 22.24 -9.43 -16.68
C MET A 1 21.30 -10.47 -16.11
N ARG A 2 21.55 -11.76 -16.36
CA ARG A 2 20.73 -12.84 -15.80
C ARG A 2 21.33 -13.31 -14.48
N VAL A 3 20.46 -13.56 -13.49
CA VAL A 3 20.80 -13.95 -12.12
C VAL A 3 20.02 -15.20 -11.77
N THR A 4 20.69 -16.23 -11.26
CA THR A 4 20.10 -17.56 -11.02
C THR A 4 20.21 -18.01 -9.55
N THR A 5 21.03 -17.32 -8.74
CA THR A 5 21.20 -17.65 -7.32
C THR A 5 21.03 -16.43 -6.41
N ALA A 6 20.74 -16.68 -5.12
CA ALA A 6 20.67 -15.63 -4.11
C ALA A 6 22.01 -14.87 -3.95
N LYS A 7 23.14 -15.55 -4.09
CA LYS A 7 24.47 -14.94 -4.01
C LYS A 7 24.69 -13.96 -5.17
N GLU A 8 24.33 -14.38 -6.39
CA GLU A 8 24.39 -13.52 -7.58
C GLU A 8 23.46 -12.31 -7.45
N LEU A 9 22.25 -12.50 -6.92
CA LEU A 9 21.32 -11.39 -6.71
C LEU A 9 21.89 -10.35 -5.74
N LYS A 10 22.42 -10.78 -4.60
CA LYS A 10 23.06 -9.87 -3.64
C LYS A 10 24.23 -9.10 -4.28
N ALA A 11 25.06 -9.78 -5.06
CA ALA A 11 26.16 -9.13 -5.77
C ALA A 11 25.67 -8.12 -6.83
N ALA A 12 24.64 -8.48 -7.59
CA ALA A 12 24.06 -7.62 -8.62
C ALA A 12 23.41 -6.36 -8.01
N LEU A 13 22.67 -6.50 -6.91
CA LEU A 13 22.06 -5.37 -6.19
C LEU A 13 23.10 -4.41 -5.61
N ALA A 14 24.21 -4.93 -5.08
CA ALA A 14 25.28 -4.13 -4.52
C ALA A 14 26.10 -3.37 -5.59
N ALA A 15 26.25 -3.97 -6.78
CA ALA A 15 27.02 -3.42 -7.89
C ALA A 15 26.17 -2.66 -8.92
N ALA A 16 24.87 -2.48 -8.67
CA ALA A 16 23.95 -1.93 -9.66
C ALA A 16 24.36 -0.51 -10.10
N VAL A 17 24.20 -0.24 -11.40
CA VAL A 17 24.46 1.06 -12.03
C VAL A 17 23.25 1.53 -12.83
N PRO A 18 23.05 2.85 -13.03
CA PRO A 18 21.94 3.39 -13.82
C PRO A 18 21.78 2.70 -15.19
N GLY A 19 20.53 2.40 -15.56
CA GLY A 19 20.17 1.74 -16.82
C GLY A 19 20.34 0.22 -16.82
N GLN A 20 20.89 -0.36 -15.76
CA GLN A 20 21.07 -1.81 -15.67
C GLN A 20 19.73 -2.53 -15.46
N THR A 21 19.57 -3.66 -16.15
CA THR A 21 18.52 -4.63 -15.87
C THR A 21 19.13 -5.88 -15.21
N ILE A 22 18.60 -6.25 -14.05
CA ILE A 22 18.84 -7.50 -13.32
C ILE A 22 17.64 -8.40 -13.58
N GLU A 23 17.83 -9.46 -14.36
CA GLU A 23 16.80 -10.43 -14.72
C GLU A 23 16.96 -11.70 -13.89
N LEU A 24 15.98 -11.98 -13.03
CA LEU A 24 15.92 -13.21 -12.25
C LEU A 24 15.42 -14.34 -13.13
N ALA A 25 16.14 -15.46 -13.12
CA ALA A 25 15.58 -16.73 -13.54
C ALA A 25 14.51 -17.19 -12.54
N ASP A 26 13.57 -18.01 -13.01
CA ASP A 26 12.61 -18.67 -12.12
C ASP A 26 13.36 -19.52 -11.09
N GLY A 27 12.94 -19.42 -9.82
CA GLY A 27 13.60 -20.06 -8.70
C GLY A 27 13.39 -19.33 -7.39
N THR A 28 13.79 -19.98 -6.30
CA THR A 28 13.69 -19.41 -4.95
C THR A 28 15.04 -18.83 -4.54
N TYR A 29 15.04 -17.56 -4.18
CA TYR A 29 16.18 -16.80 -3.70
C TYR A 29 16.05 -16.62 -2.19
N LEU A 30 16.81 -17.39 -1.43
CA LEU A 30 16.82 -17.33 0.04
C LEU A 30 17.73 -16.20 0.55
N GLY A 31 17.15 -15.25 1.27
CA GLY A 31 17.87 -14.20 2.00
C GLY A 31 17.08 -12.90 2.13
N ASN A 32 17.67 -11.93 2.81
CA ASN A 32 17.25 -10.53 2.74
C ASN A 32 18.00 -9.85 1.60
N PHE A 33 17.27 -9.12 0.76
CA PHE A 33 17.81 -8.43 -0.40
C PHE A 33 17.65 -6.93 -0.22
N SER A 34 18.73 -6.20 -0.44
CA SER A 34 18.76 -4.75 -0.26
C SER A 34 19.67 -4.11 -1.31
N THR A 35 19.37 -2.87 -1.67
CA THR A 35 20.25 -2.03 -2.48
C THR A 35 20.16 -0.59 -2.02
N THR A 36 21.29 0.10 -2.12
CA THR A 36 21.44 1.54 -1.88
C THR A 36 21.88 2.30 -3.13
N ARG A 37 21.81 1.64 -4.29
CA ARG A 37 22.32 2.16 -5.56
C ARG A 37 21.19 2.88 -6.29
N PRO A 38 21.17 4.21 -6.43
CA PRO A 38 20.12 4.88 -7.17
C PRO A 38 20.31 4.73 -8.69
N GLY A 39 19.18 4.68 -9.41
CA GLY A 39 19.14 4.99 -10.83
C GLY A 39 19.03 6.49 -11.08
N THR A 40 18.68 6.87 -12.30
CA THR A 40 18.32 8.25 -12.66
C THR A 40 17.00 8.27 -13.43
N ALA A 41 16.42 9.46 -13.64
CA ALA A 41 15.19 9.62 -14.42
C ALA A 41 15.30 9.00 -15.81
N ASP A 42 16.43 9.24 -16.49
CA ASP A 42 16.68 8.74 -17.86
C ASP A 42 17.19 7.28 -17.88
N GLN A 43 17.76 6.81 -16.77
CA GLN A 43 18.41 5.51 -16.66
C GLN A 43 18.00 4.78 -15.38
N ARG A 44 16.72 4.40 -15.34
CA ARG A 44 16.16 3.58 -14.25
C ARG A 44 16.89 2.24 -14.15
N ILE A 45 17.07 1.75 -12.93
CA ILE A 45 17.57 0.39 -12.69
C ILE A 45 16.37 -0.54 -12.60
N THR A 46 16.42 -1.70 -13.27
CA THR A 46 15.30 -2.64 -13.30
C THR A 46 15.68 -3.96 -12.64
N LEU A 47 14.90 -4.41 -11.66
CA LEU A 47 14.86 -5.80 -11.19
C LEU A 47 13.62 -6.47 -11.77
N THR A 48 13.77 -7.50 -12.58
CA THR A 48 12.66 -8.16 -13.27
C THR A 48 12.75 -9.66 -13.21
N GLY A 49 11.61 -10.33 -13.24
CA GLY A 49 11.48 -11.79 -13.34
C GLY A 49 10.03 -12.16 -13.60
N SER A 50 9.73 -13.47 -13.63
CA SER A 50 8.35 -13.95 -13.57
C SER A 50 7.88 -14.07 -12.12
N ALA A 51 6.59 -14.38 -11.92
CA ALA A 51 6.07 -14.67 -10.58
C ALA A 51 6.73 -15.90 -9.91
N ASN A 52 7.43 -16.75 -10.69
CA ASN A 52 8.19 -17.88 -10.18
C ASN A 52 9.62 -17.49 -9.74
N ALA A 53 10.06 -16.25 -9.95
CA ALA A 53 11.24 -15.70 -9.31
C ALA A 53 10.85 -15.19 -7.91
N VAL A 54 11.11 -16.01 -6.89
CA VAL A 54 10.59 -15.83 -5.53
C VAL A 54 11.70 -15.37 -4.60
N LEU A 55 11.58 -14.17 -4.03
CA LEU A 55 12.41 -13.70 -2.92
C LEU A 55 11.75 -14.08 -1.59
N THR A 56 12.50 -14.73 -0.70
CA THR A 56 12.01 -15.08 0.64
C THR A 56 13.14 -15.07 1.66
N THR A 57 12.82 -14.71 2.91
CA THR A 57 13.83 -14.67 3.97
C THR A 57 13.98 -16.05 4.63
N THR A 58 15.13 -16.30 5.25
CA THR A 58 15.43 -17.59 5.88
C THR A 58 14.66 -17.81 7.18
N THR A 59 14.33 -16.72 7.88
CA THR A 59 13.77 -16.77 9.24
C THR A 59 12.32 -16.29 9.32
N GLY A 60 11.76 -15.79 8.21
CA GLY A 60 10.52 -14.98 8.25
C GLY A 60 10.72 -13.58 8.83
N GLY A 61 11.96 -13.21 9.20
CA GLY A 61 12.33 -11.88 9.71
C GLY A 61 12.89 -10.95 8.62
N GLY A 62 12.89 -9.64 8.91
CA GLY A 62 13.42 -8.61 8.02
C GLY A 62 12.64 -8.43 6.71
N TYR A 63 13.24 -7.75 5.75
CA TYR A 63 12.57 -7.37 4.51
C TYR A 63 12.88 -8.36 3.38
N GLY A 64 11.87 -8.67 2.57
CA GLY A 64 12.07 -9.46 1.36
C GLY A 64 12.88 -8.70 0.30
N LEU A 65 12.54 -7.43 0.09
CA LEU A 65 13.33 -6.48 -0.71
C LEU A 65 13.33 -5.10 -0.05
N HIS A 66 14.50 -4.49 0.07
CA HIS A 66 14.68 -3.14 0.62
C HIS A 66 15.39 -2.22 -0.36
N LEU A 67 14.75 -1.12 -0.71
CA LEU A 67 15.27 -0.04 -1.54
C LEU A 67 15.56 1.14 -0.63
N ASP A 68 16.83 1.35 -0.26
CA ASP A 68 17.24 2.33 0.76
C ASP A 68 18.12 3.42 0.14
N GLY A 69 17.59 4.62 -0.07
CA GLY A 69 18.25 5.63 -0.89
C GLY A 69 18.29 5.27 -2.38
N ALA A 70 17.60 4.19 -2.77
CA ALA A 70 17.61 3.61 -4.11
C ALA A 70 16.47 4.15 -4.99
N GLY A 71 16.51 5.45 -5.28
CA GLY A 71 15.55 6.09 -6.19
C GLY A 71 15.63 5.57 -7.64
N TYR A 72 14.56 5.78 -8.41
CA TYR A 72 14.47 5.41 -9.84
C TYR A 72 14.65 3.91 -10.14
N TRP A 73 14.17 3.04 -9.25
CA TRP A 73 14.10 1.60 -9.52
C TRP A 73 12.76 1.17 -10.11
N THR A 74 12.78 0.22 -11.03
CA THR A 74 11.60 -0.55 -11.44
C THR A 74 11.75 -1.99 -10.94
N VAL A 75 10.85 -2.43 -10.05
CA VAL A 75 10.74 -3.82 -9.60
C VAL A 75 9.52 -4.43 -10.29
N ARG A 76 9.73 -5.49 -11.08
CA ARG A 76 8.68 -6.02 -11.96
C ARG A 76 8.54 -7.54 -11.93
N GLY A 77 7.30 -8.01 -11.83
CA GLY A 77 6.93 -9.40 -12.12
C GLY A 77 7.24 -10.44 -11.04
N ILE A 78 8.17 -10.14 -10.13
CA ILE A 78 8.66 -11.09 -9.12
C ILE A 78 7.64 -11.37 -8.00
N THR A 79 7.87 -12.46 -7.26
CA THR A 79 7.18 -12.72 -5.98
C THR A 79 8.08 -12.38 -4.79
N VAL A 80 7.53 -11.72 -3.77
CA VAL A 80 8.14 -11.56 -2.45
C VAL A 80 7.26 -12.25 -1.41
N THR A 81 7.84 -13.15 -0.61
CA THR A 81 7.07 -13.95 0.35
C THR A 81 7.89 -14.28 1.60
N GLY A 82 7.23 -14.74 2.67
CA GLY A 82 7.91 -15.40 3.80
C GLY A 82 8.93 -14.50 4.49
N ALA A 83 8.54 -13.25 4.75
CA ALA A 83 9.36 -12.21 5.33
C ALA A 83 8.59 -11.47 6.43
N GLN A 84 9.25 -10.56 7.15
CA GLN A 84 8.55 -9.69 8.09
C GLN A 84 7.76 -8.65 7.33
N LYS A 85 8.44 -7.94 6.44
CA LYS A 85 7.83 -7.00 5.50
C LYS A 85 8.20 -7.40 4.08
N GLY A 86 7.33 -7.10 3.12
CA GLY A 86 7.54 -7.46 1.72
C GLY A 86 8.58 -6.56 1.06
N ILE A 87 8.11 -5.50 0.40
CA ILE A 87 8.95 -4.52 -0.29
C ILE A 87 8.93 -3.22 0.49
N VAL A 88 10.10 -2.78 0.95
CA VAL A 88 10.26 -1.55 1.72
C VAL A 88 11.06 -0.55 0.88
N VAL A 89 10.54 0.67 0.78
CA VAL A 89 11.15 1.80 0.07
C VAL A 89 11.42 2.90 1.09
N ASP A 90 12.69 3.13 1.39
CA ASP A 90 13.17 4.12 2.36
C ASP A 90 14.01 5.17 1.64
N THR A 91 13.72 6.46 1.85
CA THR A 91 14.49 7.59 1.29
C THR A 91 14.70 7.50 -0.23
N ALA A 92 13.72 6.95 -0.97
CA ALA A 92 13.88 6.61 -2.38
C ALA A 92 12.71 7.10 -3.24
N ASP A 93 12.98 8.12 -4.05
CA ASP A 93 11.99 8.72 -4.93
C ASP A 93 11.82 7.96 -6.26
N HIS A 94 10.63 8.05 -6.85
CA HIS A 94 10.31 7.53 -8.19
C HIS A 94 10.54 6.02 -8.36
N VAL A 95 10.38 5.24 -7.31
CA VAL A 95 10.36 3.77 -7.39
C VAL A 95 9.04 3.31 -8.02
N VAL A 96 9.11 2.37 -8.96
CA VAL A 96 7.95 1.73 -9.59
C VAL A 96 7.97 0.25 -9.23
N ILE A 97 6.92 -0.23 -8.59
CA ILE A 97 6.65 -1.63 -8.28
C ILE A 97 5.47 -2.05 -9.16
N ASP A 98 5.70 -2.97 -10.10
CA ASP A 98 4.75 -3.31 -11.16
C ASP A 98 4.56 -4.82 -11.30
N SER A 99 3.32 -5.29 -11.32
CA SER A 99 3.00 -6.68 -11.60
C SER A 99 3.67 -7.68 -10.64
N VAL A 100 3.91 -7.28 -9.38
CA VAL A 100 4.53 -8.16 -8.37
C VAL A 100 3.46 -8.92 -7.59
N THR A 101 3.87 -10.03 -6.97
CA THR A 101 3.06 -10.71 -5.95
C THR A 101 3.75 -10.59 -4.58
N VAL A 102 3.07 -10.02 -3.60
CA VAL A 102 3.58 -9.90 -2.21
C VAL A 102 2.65 -10.68 -1.28
N ARG A 103 3.19 -11.65 -0.54
CA ARG A 103 2.34 -12.52 0.29
C ARG A 103 3.00 -13.19 1.49
N ASN A 104 2.21 -13.73 2.40
CA ASN A 104 2.64 -14.55 3.54
C ASN A 104 3.69 -13.81 4.38
N LEU A 105 3.30 -12.65 4.90
CA LEU A 105 4.16 -11.76 5.67
C LEU A 105 3.68 -11.69 7.10
N THR A 106 4.63 -11.58 8.03
CA THR A 106 4.27 -11.43 9.45
C THR A 106 3.77 -10.03 9.78
N MET A 107 4.19 -9.02 9.00
CA MET A 107 3.72 -7.64 9.05
C MET A 107 3.28 -7.16 7.64
N GLU A 108 3.54 -5.90 7.29
CA GLU A 108 2.96 -5.23 6.12
C GLU A 108 3.59 -5.61 4.77
N GLY A 109 2.81 -5.44 3.71
CA GLY A 109 3.16 -5.82 2.34
C GLY A 109 4.18 -4.91 1.67
N VAL A 110 3.74 -3.72 1.29
CA VAL A 110 4.57 -2.70 0.61
C VAL A 110 4.59 -1.43 1.45
N HIS A 111 5.77 -0.90 1.75
CA HIS A 111 5.91 0.28 2.60
C HIS A 111 6.73 1.37 1.89
N PHE A 112 6.11 2.51 1.61
CA PHE A 112 6.81 3.75 1.24
C PHE A 112 7.01 4.61 2.48
N ARG A 113 8.26 4.83 2.85
CA ARG A 113 8.66 5.38 4.15
C ARG A 113 9.84 6.34 4.02
N ASN A 114 10.07 7.14 5.05
CA ASN A 114 11.23 8.04 5.18
C ASN A 114 11.32 9.02 4.00
N SER A 115 10.20 9.67 3.67
CA SER A 115 10.09 10.64 2.58
C SER A 115 10.39 10.05 1.20
N SER A 116 9.87 8.85 0.91
CA SER A 116 9.96 8.21 -0.41
C SER A 116 8.81 8.67 -1.32
N ARG A 117 9.09 9.63 -2.21
CA ARG A 117 8.06 10.37 -2.96
C ARG A 117 7.87 9.81 -4.37
N TYR A 118 6.71 10.09 -4.95
CA TYR A 118 6.39 9.70 -6.33
C TYR A 118 6.56 8.19 -6.59
N GLY A 119 6.37 7.38 -5.54
CA GLY A 119 6.35 5.93 -5.65
C GLY A 119 5.11 5.47 -6.41
N VAL A 120 5.21 4.39 -7.18
CA VAL A 120 4.07 3.78 -7.86
C VAL A 120 4.03 2.30 -7.55
N LEU A 121 2.93 1.82 -6.99
CA LEU A 121 2.58 0.41 -6.91
C LEU A 121 1.44 0.14 -7.89
N LYS A 122 1.66 -0.70 -8.90
CA LYS A 122 0.63 -0.97 -9.91
C LYS A 122 0.52 -2.42 -10.36
N ASN A 123 -0.66 -2.80 -10.83
CA ASN A 123 -0.97 -4.12 -11.41
C ASN A 123 -0.55 -5.32 -10.54
N SER A 124 -0.41 -5.11 -9.23
CA SER A 124 0.20 -6.06 -8.31
C SER A 124 -0.84 -6.75 -7.44
N THR A 125 -0.46 -7.89 -6.84
CA THR A 125 -1.28 -8.58 -5.85
C THR A 125 -0.60 -8.55 -4.49
N VAL A 126 -1.31 -8.10 -3.44
CA VAL A 126 -0.83 -8.12 -2.05
C VAL A 126 -1.85 -8.84 -1.17
N ARG A 127 -1.45 -9.88 -0.44
CA ARG A 127 -2.37 -10.72 0.37
C ARG A 127 -1.64 -11.42 1.50
N ASP A 128 -2.37 -12.02 2.44
CA ASP A 128 -1.76 -12.83 3.50
C ASP A 128 -0.70 -12.07 4.33
N THR A 129 -1.00 -10.83 4.71
CA THR A 129 -0.13 -9.95 5.52
C THR A 129 -0.60 -9.89 6.96
N GLY A 130 0.29 -9.50 7.88
CA GLY A 130 -0.06 -9.41 9.30
C GLY A 130 -0.29 -10.75 9.98
N THR A 131 0.33 -11.83 9.49
CA THR A 131 0.14 -13.19 10.05
C THR A 131 0.62 -13.34 11.50
N LEU A 132 1.40 -12.38 12.02
CA LEU A 132 1.74 -12.32 13.45
C LEU A 132 0.55 -11.90 14.32
N GLY A 133 -0.44 -11.22 13.74
CA GLY A 133 -1.62 -10.72 14.45
C GLY A 133 -1.28 -9.65 15.47
N ASP A 134 -0.22 -8.87 15.28
CA ASP A 134 0.20 -7.78 16.19
C ASP A 134 -0.31 -6.39 15.78
N GLY A 135 -1.14 -6.29 14.73
CA GLY A 135 -1.75 -5.05 14.26
C GLY A 135 -0.82 -4.18 13.42
N LYS A 136 0.05 -4.83 12.64
CA LYS A 136 0.95 -4.21 11.65
C LYS A 136 0.82 -4.94 10.32
N GLY A 137 -0.42 -5.20 9.93
CA GLY A 137 -0.77 -6.16 8.88
C GLY A 137 -1.17 -5.54 7.56
N GLU A 138 -0.85 -4.28 7.34
CA GLU A 138 -1.35 -3.50 6.22
C GLU A 138 -0.90 -4.08 4.88
N GLY A 139 -1.75 -3.99 3.86
CA GLY A 139 -1.36 -4.39 2.51
C GLY A 139 -0.32 -3.41 1.95
N VAL A 140 -0.65 -2.13 1.98
CA VAL A 140 0.22 -1.03 1.56
C VAL A 140 0.23 0.05 2.64
N TYR A 141 1.42 0.50 3.02
CA TYR A 141 1.63 1.52 4.03
C TYR A 141 2.36 2.70 3.39
N VAL A 142 1.85 3.91 3.53
CA VAL A 142 2.49 5.13 3.02
C VAL A 142 2.71 6.11 4.17
N GLY A 143 3.97 6.49 4.38
CA GLY A 143 4.41 7.37 5.46
C GLY A 143 4.81 6.62 6.72
N THR A 144 4.79 7.32 7.86
CA THR A 144 5.13 6.77 9.17
C THR A 144 4.18 7.35 10.21
N ALA A 145 3.55 6.49 11.02
CA ALA A 145 2.65 6.95 12.08
C ALA A 145 3.36 7.80 13.15
N ASN A 146 2.59 8.69 13.77
CA ASN A 146 2.96 9.57 14.87
C ASN A 146 4.09 10.56 14.55
N THR A 147 4.29 10.90 13.28
CA THR A 147 5.25 11.91 12.85
C THR A 147 4.79 12.60 11.57
N LEU A 148 5.16 13.87 11.42
CA LEU A 148 4.93 14.65 10.20
C LEU A 148 6.21 14.77 9.34
N ALA A 149 7.31 14.15 9.79
CA ALA A 149 8.60 14.21 9.11
C ALA A 149 8.68 13.29 7.89
N ASP A 150 7.80 12.28 7.81
CA ASP A 150 7.74 11.38 6.66
C ASP A 150 6.88 11.99 5.56
N ARG A 151 7.54 12.54 4.55
CA ARG A 151 6.92 13.21 3.40
C ARG A 151 6.89 12.30 2.19
N SER A 152 6.42 11.05 2.36
CA SER A 152 6.23 10.08 1.27
C SER A 152 5.05 10.47 0.36
N ASP A 153 5.14 11.68 -0.19
CA ASP A 153 4.10 12.39 -0.92
C ASP A 153 3.95 11.85 -2.35
N TYR A 154 2.76 12.02 -2.93
CA TYR A 154 2.43 11.71 -4.32
C TYR A 154 2.62 10.23 -4.71
N VAL A 155 2.53 9.32 -3.73
CA VAL A 155 2.51 7.88 -4.00
C VAL A 155 1.22 7.50 -4.72
N GLN A 156 1.34 6.66 -5.76
CA GLN A 156 0.22 6.16 -6.55
C GLN A 156 0.06 4.65 -6.37
N ILE A 157 -1.16 4.20 -6.08
CA ILE A 157 -1.53 2.79 -5.89
C ILE A 157 -2.61 2.47 -6.92
N LEU A 158 -2.24 1.79 -8.00
CA LEU A 158 -3.01 1.73 -9.25
C LEU A 158 -3.33 0.30 -9.72
N GLY A 159 -4.60 -0.07 -9.84
CA GLY A 159 -4.98 -1.32 -10.50
C GLY A 159 -4.49 -2.59 -9.78
N ASN A 160 -4.32 -2.54 -8.46
CA ASN A 160 -3.86 -3.67 -7.66
C ASN A 160 -5.03 -4.51 -7.15
N VAL A 161 -4.75 -5.76 -6.79
CA VAL A 161 -5.64 -6.60 -5.98
C VAL A 161 -5.03 -6.71 -4.59
N ILE A 162 -5.72 -6.20 -3.58
CA ILE A 162 -5.23 -6.22 -2.20
C ILE A 162 -6.22 -7.00 -1.33
N GLY A 163 -5.71 -8.01 -0.64
CA GLY A 163 -6.50 -9.12 -0.10
C GLY A 163 -6.51 -10.32 -1.05
N PRO A 164 -7.02 -11.48 -0.59
CA PRO A 164 -7.63 -11.71 0.72
C PRO A 164 -6.63 -11.75 1.88
N ARG A 165 -7.16 -11.83 3.12
CA ARG A 165 -6.38 -12.08 4.35
C ARG A 165 -5.25 -11.08 4.62
N VAL A 166 -5.53 -9.80 4.39
CA VAL A 166 -4.69 -8.70 4.89
C VAL A 166 -5.16 -8.38 6.31
N GLY A 167 -4.26 -8.51 7.29
CA GLY A 167 -4.60 -8.45 8.72
C GLY A 167 -4.82 -7.03 9.28
N GLY A 168 -4.34 -6.01 8.57
CA GLY A 168 -4.65 -4.59 8.81
C GLY A 168 -5.46 -4.00 7.65
N GLU A 169 -5.46 -2.67 7.47
CA GLU A 169 -6.08 -2.05 6.30
C GLU A 169 -5.43 -2.55 5.00
N ASN A 170 -6.21 -2.61 3.92
CA ASN A 170 -5.63 -2.86 2.60
C ASN A 170 -4.62 -1.77 2.23
N ILE A 171 -4.94 -0.51 2.55
CA ILE A 171 -4.05 0.64 2.38
C ILE A 171 -4.17 1.55 3.61
N ASP A 172 -3.03 1.91 4.20
CA ASP A 172 -2.97 2.94 5.24
C ASP A 172 -2.09 4.12 4.80
N LEU A 173 -2.70 5.31 4.73
CA LEU A 173 -2.09 6.56 4.28
C LEU A 173 -1.87 7.48 5.47
N LYS A 174 -0.68 7.45 6.06
CA LYS A 174 -0.40 8.15 7.33
C LYS A 174 -0.38 9.66 7.19
N GLU A 175 -0.64 10.34 8.30
CA GLU A 175 -0.35 11.76 8.47
C GLU A 175 1.10 12.08 8.09
N GLY A 176 1.36 13.31 7.63
CA GLY A 176 2.64 13.70 7.04
C GLY A 176 2.70 13.52 5.52
N THR A 177 1.83 12.69 4.94
CA THR A 177 1.82 12.40 3.49
C THR A 177 0.72 13.16 2.74
N THR A 178 0.96 13.57 1.50
CA THR A 178 -0.04 14.29 0.70
C THR A 178 -0.04 13.97 -0.79
N GLY A 179 -1.19 14.19 -1.45
CA GLY A 179 -1.29 14.28 -2.90
C GLY A 179 -1.21 12.94 -3.64
N GLY A 180 -1.39 11.83 -2.93
CA GLY A 180 -1.37 10.50 -3.54
C GLY A 180 -2.67 10.15 -4.25
N LEU A 181 -2.60 9.08 -5.06
CA LEU A 181 -3.72 8.57 -5.85
C LEU A 181 -3.92 7.09 -5.57
N VAL A 182 -5.14 6.70 -5.19
CA VAL A 182 -5.57 5.30 -5.07
C VAL A 182 -6.63 5.06 -6.12
N SER A 183 -6.27 4.38 -7.22
CA SER A 183 -7.16 4.27 -8.39
C SER A 183 -7.27 2.87 -8.95
N GLY A 184 -8.49 2.42 -9.25
CA GLY A 184 -8.73 1.17 -9.98
C GLY A 184 -8.40 -0.11 -9.20
N ASN A 185 -8.21 -0.04 -7.88
CA ASN A 185 -7.86 -1.21 -7.08
C ASN A 185 -9.08 -2.05 -6.72
N THR A 186 -8.85 -3.34 -6.46
CA THR A 186 -9.83 -4.25 -5.85
C THR A 186 -9.40 -4.61 -4.44
N PHE A 187 -10.30 -4.43 -3.46
CA PHE A 187 -10.07 -4.72 -2.05
C PHE A 187 -10.94 -5.90 -1.57
N TYR A 188 -10.31 -6.80 -0.81
CA TYR A 188 -11.01 -7.82 -0.04
C TYR A 188 -10.72 -7.58 1.45
N GLY A 189 -11.76 -7.27 2.22
CA GLY A 189 -11.66 -7.02 3.66
C GLY A 189 -11.88 -8.26 4.52
N ASP A 190 -11.79 -9.48 3.95
CA ASP A 190 -12.01 -10.75 4.65
C ASP A 190 -10.91 -11.09 5.69
N GLY A 191 -9.80 -10.34 5.66
CA GLY A 191 -8.68 -10.46 6.60
C GLY A 191 -8.66 -9.47 7.75
N LEU A 192 -9.46 -8.41 7.69
CA LEU A 192 -9.43 -7.32 8.66
C LEU A 192 -9.66 -7.87 10.07
N THR A 193 -8.90 -7.35 11.04
CA THR A 193 -8.91 -7.88 12.42
C THR A 193 -9.46 -6.92 13.44
N ASN A 194 -9.65 -5.63 13.09
CA ASN A 194 -9.98 -4.54 14.02
C ASN A 194 -8.95 -4.38 15.16
N LYS A 195 -7.78 -5.01 15.06
CA LYS A 195 -6.67 -4.71 15.94
C LYS A 195 -6.13 -3.33 15.54
N ASN A 196 -5.86 -2.47 16.52
CA ASN A 196 -5.43 -1.08 16.27
C ASN A 196 -6.41 -0.24 15.41
N PHE A 197 -7.70 -0.61 15.40
CA PHE A 197 -8.76 0.01 14.61
C PHE A 197 -8.68 -0.27 13.10
N ASP A 198 -7.94 -1.31 12.69
CA ASP A 198 -7.85 -1.76 11.30
C ASP A 198 -9.17 -2.43 10.84
N ASP A 199 -10.19 -1.60 10.57
CA ASP A 199 -11.58 -2.01 10.35
C ASP A 199 -12.18 -1.53 9.00
N SER A 200 -11.36 -0.96 8.12
CA SER A 200 -11.72 -0.50 6.77
C SER A 200 -10.71 -0.93 5.69
N TRP A 201 -11.06 -0.80 4.40
CA TRP A 201 -10.12 -1.10 3.31
C TRP A 201 -9.01 -0.05 3.23
N VAL A 202 -9.38 1.23 3.37
CA VAL A 202 -8.45 2.34 3.25
C VAL A 202 -8.68 3.32 4.38
N ASP A 203 -7.66 3.58 5.18
CA ASP A 203 -7.68 4.68 6.15
C ASP A 203 -6.77 5.83 5.69
N VAL A 204 -7.33 7.04 5.65
CA VAL A 204 -6.66 8.26 5.18
C VAL A 204 -6.42 9.21 6.34
N LYS A 205 -5.17 9.28 6.77
CA LYS A 205 -4.65 10.23 7.77
C LYS A 205 -3.79 11.33 7.13
N GLY A 206 -3.38 11.16 5.86
CA GLY A 206 -2.71 12.17 5.05
C GLY A 206 -3.67 13.18 4.40
N ASN A 207 -3.13 14.10 3.57
CA ASN A 207 -3.90 15.20 2.96
C ASN A 207 -4.03 15.11 1.44
N ASN A 208 -5.12 15.66 0.89
CA ASN A 208 -5.32 15.86 -0.56
C ASN A 208 -5.17 14.58 -1.38
N TYR A 209 -5.61 13.45 -0.85
CA TYR A 209 -5.63 12.19 -1.59
C TYR A 209 -6.81 12.14 -2.55
N VAL A 210 -6.61 11.51 -3.70
CA VAL A 210 -7.70 11.15 -4.61
C VAL A 210 -7.89 9.64 -4.55
N ILE A 211 -9.12 9.20 -4.26
CA ILE A 211 -9.51 7.80 -4.15
C ILE A 211 -10.65 7.55 -5.13
N GLU A 212 -10.35 6.86 -6.23
CA GLU A 212 -11.28 6.76 -7.34
C GLU A 212 -11.31 5.41 -8.06
N ASN A 213 -12.45 5.08 -8.68
CA ASN A 213 -12.60 3.88 -9.52
C ASN A 213 -12.25 2.56 -8.80
N ASN A 214 -12.24 2.52 -7.47
CA ASN A 214 -11.89 1.32 -6.73
C ASN A 214 -13.13 0.47 -6.46
N LYS A 215 -12.94 -0.83 -6.26
CA LYS A 215 -13.97 -1.78 -5.86
C LYS A 215 -13.59 -2.46 -4.55
N GLY A 216 -14.43 -2.41 -3.53
CA GLY A 216 -14.23 -3.14 -2.29
C GLY A 216 -15.33 -4.18 -2.05
N VAL A 217 -14.96 -5.31 -1.44
CA VAL A 217 -15.90 -6.37 -1.03
C VAL A 217 -15.61 -6.82 0.40
N GLY A 218 -16.64 -6.74 1.25
CA GLY A 218 -16.62 -7.13 2.65
C GLY A 218 -15.74 -6.24 3.53
N THR A 219 -16.24 -5.78 4.66
CA THR A 219 -15.46 -5.00 5.64
C THR A 219 -15.95 -5.28 7.07
N LEU A 220 -15.18 -4.88 8.09
CA LEU A 220 -15.62 -4.95 9.48
C LEU A 220 -16.52 -3.76 9.85
N LYS A 221 -16.14 -2.55 9.45
CA LYS A 221 -16.89 -1.32 9.75
C LYS A 221 -17.20 -0.53 8.49
N ASP A 222 -16.26 0.27 8.01
CA ASP A 222 -16.43 1.16 6.87
C ASP A 222 -15.67 0.67 5.64
N GLY A 223 -16.01 1.17 4.44
CA GLY A 223 -15.22 0.92 3.24
C GLY A 223 -13.92 1.71 3.25
N TYR A 224 -14.04 3.03 3.38
CA TYR A 224 -12.96 4.00 3.43
C TYR A 224 -13.16 4.90 4.64
N GLN A 225 -12.08 5.31 5.30
CA GLN A 225 -12.12 6.22 6.44
C GLN A 225 -11.19 7.42 6.25
N THR A 226 -11.54 8.52 6.91
CA THR A 226 -10.61 9.65 7.12
C THR A 226 -10.52 9.98 8.60
N HIS A 227 -9.29 10.23 9.07
CA HIS A 227 -9.00 10.53 10.46
C HIS A 227 -7.95 11.64 10.60
N THR A 228 -8.06 12.43 11.66
CA THR A 228 -7.02 13.37 12.06
C THR A 228 -6.22 12.78 13.22
N GLN A 229 -5.05 12.20 12.90
CA GLN A 229 -4.09 11.73 13.92
C GLN A 229 -3.23 12.88 14.46
N GLN A 230 -2.97 13.91 13.65
CA GLN A 230 -2.22 15.11 14.00
C GLN A 230 -2.95 16.36 13.47
N PRO A 231 -2.99 17.48 14.21
CA PRO A 231 -3.72 18.69 13.79
C PRO A 231 -3.34 19.16 12.38
N GLY A 232 -4.36 19.44 11.55
CA GLY A 232 -4.19 19.88 10.15
C GLY A 232 -3.98 18.75 9.13
N TRP A 233 -4.10 17.49 9.54
CA TRP A 233 -3.98 16.31 8.67
C TRP A 233 -5.27 15.48 8.62
N GLY A 234 -5.40 14.65 7.57
CA GLY A 234 -6.59 13.86 7.26
C GLY A 234 -7.60 14.59 6.37
N CYS A 235 -7.20 15.68 5.72
CA CYS A 235 -8.08 16.64 5.08
C CYS A 235 -7.93 16.69 3.56
N GLY A 236 -8.98 17.11 2.86
CA GLY A 236 -8.96 17.36 1.42
C GLY A 236 -9.07 16.10 0.55
N THR A 237 -9.44 14.95 1.13
CA THR A 237 -9.63 13.71 0.37
C THR A 237 -10.82 13.83 -0.59
N VAL A 238 -10.64 13.34 -1.80
CA VAL A 238 -11.68 13.26 -2.83
C VAL A 238 -12.01 11.80 -3.12
N PHE A 239 -13.27 11.42 -2.94
CA PHE A 239 -13.82 10.11 -3.27
C PHE A 239 -14.77 10.21 -4.45
N ARG A 240 -14.51 9.47 -5.54
CA ARG A 240 -15.39 9.42 -6.72
C ARG A 240 -15.35 8.09 -7.47
N HIS A 241 -16.44 7.68 -8.07
CA HIS A 241 -16.58 6.46 -8.87
C HIS A 241 -16.17 5.16 -8.15
N ASN A 242 -16.18 5.13 -6.82
CA ASN A 242 -15.89 3.90 -6.07
C ASN A 242 -17.16 3.03 -5.96
N THR A 243 -16.97 1.72 -6.01
CA THR A 243 -18.02 0.71 -5.82
C THR A 243 -17.77 -0.07 -4.54
N SER A 244 -18.61 0.14 -3.54
CA SER A 244 -18.44 -0.44 -2.21
C SER A 244 -19.48 -1.51 -1.93
N ASP A 245 -19.08 -2.77 -1.88
CA ASP A 245 -19.90 -3.83 -1.31
C ASP A 245 -19.41 -4.11 0.11
N LEU A 246 -20.10 -3.60 1.12
CA LEU A 246 -19.70 -3.78 2.51
C LEU A 246 -20.00 -5.21 3.00
N GLY A 247 -20.68 -6.02 2.19
CA GLY A 247 -21.13 -7.35 2.58
C GLY A 247 -22.35 -7.33 3.51
N PRO A 248 -22.76 -8.49 4.03
CA PRO A 248 -23.93 -8.59 4.88
C PRO A 248 -23.75 -7.83 6.20
N ALA A 249 -24.87 -7.55 6.87
CA ALA A 249 -24.86 -7.06 8.24
C ALA A 249 -24.09 -8.04 9.14
N ASN A 250 -23.23 -7.50 9.99
CA ASN A 250 -22.32 -8.26 10.88
C ASN A 250 -22.51 -7.88 12.36
N GLY A 251 -23.58 -7.14 12.69
CA GLY A 251 -23.86 -6.67 14.05
C GLY A 251 -23.17 -5.36 14.44
N THR A 252 -22.22 -4.86 13.64
CA THR A 252 -21.63 -3.53 13.82
C THR A 252 -22.56 -2.47 13.23
N ALA A 253 -22.91 -1.47 14.03
CA ALA A 253 -23.69 -0.31 13.58
C ALA A 253 -22.77 0.82 13.09
N GLY A 254 -23.34 1.74 12.31
CA GLY A 254 -22.62 2.88 11.75
C GLY A 254 -21.62 2.49 10.68
N ARG A 255 -22.00 1.53 9.81
CA ARG A 255 -21.16 1.04 8.72
C ARG A 255 -21.44 1.79 7.44
N TYR A 256 -20.49 2.56 6.93
CA TYR A 256 -20.67 3.37 5.73
C TYR A 256 -19.64 3.03 4.66
N ALA A 257 -19.93 3.35 3.39
CA ALA A 257 -18.88 3.29 2.38
C ALA A 257 -17.76 4.29 2.71
N PHE A 258 -18.11 5.49 3.17
CA PHE A 258 -17.19 6.54 3.59
C PHE A 258 -17.46 6.94 5.04
N GLY A 259 -16.60 6.53 5.97
CA GLY A 259 -16.62 6.93 7.38
C GLY A 259 -15.71 8.14 7.62
N ILE A 260 -16.27 9.34 7.61
CA ILE A 260 -15.53 10.59 7.73
C ILE A 260 -15.66 11.14 9.15
N THR A 261 -14.58 11.09 9.92
CA THR A 261 -14.61 11.44 11.36
C THR A 261 -14.15 12.86 11.67
N ASN A 262 -13.54 13.53 10.69
CA ASN A 262 -12.78 14.77 10.88
C ASN A 262 -13.24 15.91 9.96
N TYR A 263 -14.45 15.83 9.41
CA TYR A 263 -14.96 16.84 8.49
C TYR A 263 -15.17 18.20 9.18
N ASP A 264 -14.59 19.23 8.57
CA ASP A 264 -14.92 20.63 8.83
C ASP A 264 -14.91 21.38 7.49
N PRO A 265 -15.99 22.07 7.10
CA PRO A 265 -16.10 22.68 5.77
C PRO A 265 -15.03 23.75 5.49
N ALA A 266 -14.45 24.39 6.51
CA ALA A 266 -13.48 25.47 6.37
C ALA A 266 -12.03 25.00 6.55
N GLY A 267 -11.80 24.08 7.49
CA GLY A 267 -10.48 23.66 7.95
C GLY A 267 -10.08 22.24 7.57
N CYS A 268 -11.06 21.35 7.31
CA CYS A 268 -10.78 19.96 6.93
C CYS A 268 -11.86 19.42 5.97
N PRO A 269 -11.93 19.94 4.74
CA PRO A 269 -12.97 19.55 3.80
C PRO A 269 -12.76 18.11 3.32
N VAL A 270 -13.85 17.47 2.89
CA VAL A 270 -13.83 16.21 2.13
C VAL A 270 -14.75 16.38 0.92
N THR A 271 -14.46 15.70 -0.18
CA THR A 271 -15.38 15.62 -1.32
C THR A 271 -15.81 14.17 -1.50
N VAL A 272 -17.12 13.91 -1.36
CA VAL A 272 -17.73 12.63 -1.72
C VAL A 272 -18.67 12.88 -2.90
N ALA A 273 -18.30 12.40 -4.08
CA ALA A 273 -19.11 12.55 -5.28
C ALA A 273 -20.32 11.58 -5.29
N ALA A 274 -21.40 11.97 -5.95
CA ALA A 274 -22.64 11.21 -6.07
C ALA A 274 -22.51 9.96 -6.95
N ASP A 275 -21.41 9.82 -7.69
CA ASP A 275 -21.09 8.68 -8.55
C ASP A 275 -20.48 7.48 -7.80
N ASN A 276 -20.27 7.59 -6.48
CA ASN A 276 -19.92 6.45 -5.64
C ASN A 276 -21.17 5.59 -5.35
N THR A 277 -20.99 4.28 -5.23
CA THR A 277 -22.08 3.34 -4.93
C THR A 277 -21.78 2.51 -3.69
N VAL A 278 -22.84 2.11 -2.98
CA VAL A 278 -22.76 1.23 -1.81
C VAL A 278 -23.81 0.12 -1.86
N THR A 279 -23.43 -1.08 -1.44
CA THR A 279 -24.33 -2.19 -1.14
C THR A 279 -24.01 -2.71 0.27
N GLY A 280 -25.04 -3.02 1.05
CA GLY A 280 -24.90 -3.34 2.47
C GLY A 280 -24.61 -2.09 3.34
N GLY A 281 -24.39 -2.32 4.62
CA GLY A 281 -24.18 -1.26 5.62
C GLY A 281 -25.37 -0.32 5.81
N ASP A 282 -25.10 0.81 6.45
CA ASP A 282 -26.06 1.81 6.90
C ASP A 282 -26.14 3.03 5.97
N GLY A 283 -25.30 3.10 4.92
CA GLY A 283 -25.39 4.13 3.89
C GLY A 283 -24.08 4.43 3.17
N LEU A 284 -24.13 5.41 2.25
CA LEU A 284 -22.97 5.83 1.47
C LEU A 284 -21.93 6.55 2.36
N VAL A 285 -22.38 7.50 3.16
CA VAL A 285 -21.52 8.32 4.03
C VAL A 285 -22.23 8.55 5.36
N ASN A 286 -21.47 8.72 6.45
CA ASN A 286 -22.03 9.02 7.75
C ASN A 286 -22.76 10.40 7.79
N PRO A 287 -23.75 10.59 8.67
CA PRO A 287 -24.54 11.82 8.74
C PRO A 287 -23.70 13.09 8.94
N GLY A 288 -24.10 14.18 8.28
CA GLY A 288 -23.45 15.49 8.38
C GLY A 288 -22.39 15.77 7.31
N ILE A 289 -22.07 14.79 6.46
CA ILE A 289 -21.12 14.93 5.36
C ILE A 289 -21.87 15.21 4.05
N PRO A 290 -21.48 16.24 3.28
CA PRO A 290 -22.12 16.53 2.00
C PRO A 290 -21.75 15.49 0.94
N VAL A 291 -22.71 15.17 0.07
CA VAL A 291 -22.51 14.42 -1.16
C VAL A 291 -22.80 15.36 -2.33
N GLY A 292 -21.84 15.49 -3.25
CA GLY A 292 -21.85 16.46 -4.35
C GLY A 292 -22.07 15.84 -5.71
#